data_AF-A0A7V3KCG9-F1
#
_entry.id   AF-A0A7V3KCG9-F1
#
_cell.length_a   1.000
_cell.length_b   1.000
_cell.length_c   1.000
_cell.angle_alpha   90.00
_cell.angle_beta   90.00
_cell.angle_gamma   90.00
#
_symmetry.space_group_name_H-M   'P 1'
#
loop_
_entity.id
_entity.type
_entity.pdbx_description
1 polymer ?
#
loop_
_entity_poly.entity_id
_entity_poly.type
_entity_poly.pdbx_seq_one_letter_code
_entity_poly.pdbx_strand_id
1 'polypeptide(L)' 'MLEIKRQALALEPEEVLELERIITDQDREGAYNFLRKVIYNRLSASQQGRLKCHLDGEADPAQGFKDRNK' A
#
# COMPACT_ATOMS: atom_id res chain seq x y z
N MET A 1 0.06 -0.21 12.85
CA MET A 1 -0.49 1.11 13.21
C MET A 1 -0.92 1.80 11.91
N LEU A 2 -2.18 2.21 11.81
CA LEU A 2 -2.69 2.91 10.62
C LEU A 2 -2.26 4.38 10.71
N GLU A 3 -1.19 4.74 10.01
CA GLU A 3 -0.72 6.12 9.91
C GLU A 3 -1.22 6.74 8.62
N ILE A 4 -1.81 7.94 8.70
CA ILE A 4 -2.19 8.70 7.52
C ILE A 4 -0.91 9.16 6.83
N LYS A 5 -0.56 8.52 5.71
CA LYS A 5 0.62 8.84 4.90
C LYS A 5 0.23 9.08 3.46
N ARG A 6 0.90 10.04 2.83
CA ARG A 6 0.81 10.23 1.38
C ARG A 6 1.60 9.13 0.69
N GLN A 7 1.03 8.56 -0.35
CA GLN A 7 1.67 7.52 -1.14
C GLN A 7 1.47 7.81 -2.62
N ALA A 8 2.57 7.77 -3.37
CA ALA A 8 2.53 7.78 -4.82
C ALA A 8 2.23 6.36 -5.33
N LEU A 9 1.33 6.26 -6.30
CA LEU A 9 0.99 5.01 -6.98
C LEU A 9 1.15 5.25 -8.47
N ALA A 10 1.87 4.36 -9.16
CA ALA A 10 1.90 4.34 -10.60
C ALA A 10 0.61 3.71 -11.12
N LEU A 11 0.04 4.29 -12.17
CA LEU A 11 -1.08 3.75 -12.92
C LEU A 11 -0.59 3.33 -14.30
N GLU A 12 -1.09 2.21 -14.78
CA GLU A 12 -0.87 1.79 -16.17
C GLU A 12 -1.69 2.68 -17.11
N PRO A 13 -1.29 2.85 -18.38
CA PRO A 13 -1.99 3.72 -19.33
C PRO A 13 -3.50 3.41 -19.45
N GLU A 14 -3.87 2.13 -19.41
CA GLU A 14 -5.26 1.67 -19.47
C GLU A 14 -6.08 2.14 -18.25
N GLU A 15 -5.45 2.16 -17.08
CA GLU A 15 -6.08 2.61 -15.83
C GLU A 15 -6.22 4.12 -15.78
N VAL A 16 -5.30 4.85 -16.41
CA VAL A 16 -5.40 6.31 -16.58
C VAL A 16 -6.59 6.65 -17.46
N LEU A 17 -6.76 5.96 -18.60
CA LEU A 17 -7.90 6.17 -19.49
C LEU A 17 -9.23 5.85 -18.79
N GLU A 18 -9.29 4.77 -18.02
CA GLU A 18 -10.50 4.45 -17.25
C GLU A 18 -10.79 5.50 -16.17
N LEU A 19 -9.77 6.03 -15.52
CA LEU A 19 -9.93 7.12 -14.56
C LEU A 19 -10.44 8.40 -15.25
N GLU A 20 -9.91 8.74 -16.42
CA GLU A 20 -10.38 9.89 -17.23
C GLU A 20 -11.85 9.72 -17.63
N ARG A 21 -12.25 8.51 -18.05
CA ARG A 21 -13.66 8.18 -18.35
C ARG A 21 -14.54 8.40 -17.12
N ILE A 22 -14.17 7.84 -15.97
CA ILE A 22 -14.91 7.97 -14.72
C ILE A 22 -15.12 9.44 -14.33
N ILE A 23 -14.07 10.26 -14.44
CA ILE A 23 -14.13 11.69 -14.11
C ILE A 23 -15.04 12.44 -15.07
N THR A 24 -14.89 12.17 -16.38
CA THR A 24 -15.65 12.84 -17.44
C THR A 24 -17.14 12.52 -17.33
N ASP A 25 -17.47 11.26 -17.08
CA ASP A 25 -18.86 10.77 -17.00
C ASP A 25 -19.49 10.99 -15.61
N GLN A 26 -18.72 11.48 -14.63
CA GLN A 26 -19.13 11.56 -13.21
C GLN A 26 -19.66 10.22 -12.66
N ASP A 27 -19.07 9.11 -13.13
CA ASP A 27 -19.47 7.74 -12.81
C ASP A 27 -19.08 7.36 -11.38
N ARG A 28 -19.99 7.59 -10.45
CA ARG A 28 -19.76 7.36 -9.01
C ARG A 28 -19.52 5.89 -8.67
N GLU A 29 -20.22 4.97 -9.33
CA GLU A 29 -20.05 3.54 -9.10
C GLU A 29 -18.73 3.05 -9.69
N GLY A 30 -18.38 3.53 -10.89
CA GLY A 30 -17.07 3.32 -11.51
C GLY A 30 -15.94 3.80 -10.61
N ALA A 31 -16.05 5.00 -10.04
CA ALA A 31 -15.06 5.54 -9.11
C ALA A 31 -14.86 4.64 -7.88
N TYR A 32 -15.94 4.18 -7.25
CA TYR A 32 -15.85 3.26 -6.12
C TYR A 32 -15.16 1.94 -6.50
N ASN A 33 -15.54 1.37 -7.65
CA ASN A 33 -14.97 0.12 -8.15
C ASN A 33 -13.48 0.28 -8.48
N PHE A 34 -13.08 1.39 -9.10
CA PHE A 34 -11.69 1.70 -9.42
C PHE A 34 -10.84 1.85 -8.15
N LEU A 35 -11.32 2.63 -7.17
CA LEU A 35 -10.64 2.79 -5.89
C LEU A 35 -10.47 1.46 -5.15
N ARG A 36 -11.52 0.62 -5.13
CA ARG A 36 -11.49 -0.66 -4.43
C ARG A 36 -10.60 -1.69 -5.12
N LYS A 37 -10.65 -1.80 -6.45
CA LYS A 37 -9.95 -2.86 -7.19
C LYS A 37 -8.52 -2.51 -7.55
N VAL A 38 -8.26 -1.25 -7.91
CA VAL A 38 -6.94 -0.81 -8.38
C VAL A 38 -6.14 -0.22 -7.22
N ILE A 39 -6.66 0.86 -6.62
CA ILE A 39 -5.92 1.64 -5.63
C ILE A 39 -5.71 0.87 -4.33
N TYR A 40 -6.79 0.34 -3.75
CA TYR A 40 -6.71 -0.37 -2.46
C TYR A 40 -5.82 -1.61 -2.54
N ASN A 41 -5.93 -2.40 -3.62
CA ASN A 41 -5.13 -3.61 -3.77
C ASN A 41 -3.63 -3.28 -3.89
N ARG A 42 -3.25 -2.26 -4.68
CA ARG A 42 -1.84 -1.82 -4.76
C ARG A 42 -1.36 -1.25 -3.44
N LEU A 43 -2.17 -0.44 -2.77
CA LEU A 43 -1.84 0.12 -1.47
C LEU A 43 -1.61 -1.01 -0.45
N SER A 44 -2.52 -1.97 -0.38
CA SER A 44 -2.42 -3.14 0.51
C SER A 44 -1.17 -3.96 0.20
N ALA A 45 -0.92 -4.29 -1.07
CA ALA A 45 0.28 -5.02 -1.48
C ALA A 45 1.58 -4.29 -1.10
N SER A 46 1.64 -2.97 -1.29
CA SER A 46 2.81 -2.16 -0.93
C SER A 46 3.06 -2.11 0.60
N GLN A 47 2.00 -2.26 1.40
CA GLN A 47 2.09 -2.25 2.86
C GLN A 47 2.41 -3.64 3.44
N GLN A 48 1.91 -4.72 2.82
CA GLN A 48 2.16 -6.10 3.27
C GLN A 48 3.65 -6.46 3.31
N GLY A 49 4.45 -5.97 2.35
CA GLY A 49 5.91 -6.17 2.36
C GLY A 49 6.61 -5.47 3.53
N ARG A 50 6.07 -4.34 4.01
CA ARG A 50 6.63 -3.58 5.14
C ARG A 50 6.23 -4.17 6.49
N LEU A 51 5.06 -4.81 6.57
CA LEU A 51 4.62 -5.51 7.79
C LEU A 51 5.51 -6.71 8.10
N LYS A 52 5.95 -7.47 7.08
CA LYS A 52 6.89 -8.59 7.26
C LYS A 52 8.24 -8.15 7.83
N CYS A 53 8.90 -7.13 7.28
CA CYS A 53 10.20 -6.71 7.81
C CYS A 53 10.17 -6.15 9.25
N HIS A 54 9.00 -5.79 9.78
CA HIS A 54 8.83 -5.41 11.19
C HIS A 54 8.49 -6.59 12.11
N LEU A 55 7.93 -7.67 11.57
CA LEU A 55 7.64 -8.91 12.30
C LEU A 55 8.80 -9.93 12.19
N ASP A 56 9.59 -9.85 11.12
CA ASP A 56 10.88 -10.52 10.92
C ASP A 56 12.03 -9.76 11.62
N GLY A 57 11.70 -8.90 12.60
CA GLY A 57 12.68 -8.38 13.53
C GLY A 57 13.25 -9.55 14.33
N GLU A 58 14.56 -9.75 14.18
CA GLU A 58 15.46 -10.65 14.92
C GLU A 58 14.77 -11.85 15.60
N ALA A 59 15.01 -13.08 15.11
CA ALA A 59 14.44 -14.30 15.68
C ALA A 59 14.67 -14.46 17.20
N ASP A 60 15.63 -13.71 17.77
CA ASP A 60 15.81 -13.49 19.20
C ASP A 60 16.27 -12.04 19.50
N PRO A 61 15.35 -11.10 19.74
CA PRO A 61 15.67 -9.70 20.03
C PRO A 61 16.47 -9.53 21.33
N ALA A 62 16.38 -10.51 22.24
CA ALA A 62 17.10 -10.47 23.51
C ALA A 62 18.59 -10.80 23.31
N GLN A 63 18.93 -11.66 22.35
CA GLN A 63 20.31 -11.97 22.01
C GLN A 63 20.99 -10.78 21.32
N GLY A 64 20.32 -10.13 20.36
CA GLY A 64 20.85 -8.92 19.70
C GLY A 64 21.07 -7.75 20.67
N PHE A 65 20.23 -7.62 21.70
CA PHE A 65 20.44 -6.61 22.76
C PHE A 65 21.66 -6.91 23.64
N LYS A 66 21.93 -8.19 23.95
CA LYS A 66 23.11 -8.61 24.72
C LYS A 66 24.42 -8.37 23.96
N ASP A 67 24.42 -8.68 22.66
CA ASP A 67 25.63 -8.56 21.84
C ASP A 67 25.99 -7.09 21.54
N ARG A 68 25.00 -6.19 21.49
CA ARG A 68 25.23 -4.74 21.30
C ARG A 68 25.62 -3.98 22.56
N ASN A 69 25.30 -4.49 23.75
CA ASN A 69 25.58 -3.84 25.04
C ASN A 69 26.72 -4.53 25.82
N LYS A 70 27.62 -5.19 25.11
CA LYS A 70 28.85 -5.76 25.64
C LYS A 70 30.03 -4.85 25.30
#